data_AF-A0A1Q6PZ20-F1
#
_entry.id   AF-A0A1Q6PZ20-F1
#
_cell.length_a   1.000
_cell.length_b   1.000
_cell.length_c   1.000
_cell.angle_alpha   90.00
_cell.angle_beta   90.00
_cell.angle_gamma   90.00
#
_symmetry.space_group_name_H-M   'P 1'
#
loop_
_entity.id
_entity.type
_entity.pdbx_description
1 polymer ?
#
loop_
_entity_poly.entity_id
_entity_poly.type
_entity_poly.pdbx_seq_one_letter_code
_entity_poly.pdbx_strand_id
1 'polypeptide(L)'
;MTIKRVKRTLADSIKTLAAEKQLFSRNPGKDNTRNRKLPFEKVVAAILSFQGGTLNRELMDFFDLNSASPTTSAFVQQRAKILPAAFESLFHHFTDRICEQKTYNGYRLFAVDGSDLQIAANPQDADSFYPGANGQKSYNLLHINAMYDLLQHIYVDAIIQKSRKTDESAALRLPLIITPKPSTSSPLTKISRKSAVQAHCLRAK
;
A
#
# COMPACT_ATOMS: atom_id res chain seq x y z
N MET A 1 5.30 -3.42 20.37
CA MET A 1 4.73 -2.16 19.87
C MET A 1 3.34 -1.93 20.49
N THR A 2 3.01 -0.73 20.98
CA THR A 2 1.69 -0.45 21.62
C THR A 2 0.67 0.11 20.61
N ILE A 3 -0.63 -0.16 20.82
CA ILE A 3 -1.72 0.35 19.95
C ILE A 3 -1.67 1.88 19.84
N LYS A 4 -1.42 2.57 20.95
CA LYS A 4 -1.29 4.04 20.97
C LYS A 4 -0.17 4.53 20.05
N ARG A 5 0.97 3.84 20.03
CA ARG A 5 2.09 4.17 19.14
C ARG A 5 1.70 3.94 17.67
N VAL A 6 1.09 2.80 17.34
CA VAL A 6 0.65 2.49 15.96
C VAL A 6 -0.30 3.57 15.43
N LYS A 7 -1.34 3.91 16.20
CA LYS A 7 -2.32 4.94 15.81
C LYS A 7 -1.66 6.30 15.60
N ARG A 8 -0.73 6.68 16.48
CA ARG A 8 0.02 7.94 16.34
C ARG A 8 0.89 7.93 15.09
N THR A 9 1.63 6.86 14.85
CA THR A 9 2.49 6.72 13.67
C THR A 9 1.69 6.78 12.37
N LEU A 10 0.48 6.19 12.34
CA LEU A 10 -0.41 6.32 11.19
C LEU A 10 -0.87 7.76 10.97
N ALA A 11 -1.35 8.43 12.03
CA ALA A 11 -1.78 9.83 11.96
C ALA A 11 -0.65 10.76 11.51
N ASP A 12 0.56 10.57 12.03
CA ASP A 12 1.74 11.34 11.63
C ASP A 12 2.12 11.07 10.17
N SER A 13 2.02 9.82 9.71
CA SER A 13 2.29 9.46 8.32
C SER A 13 1.30 10.10 7.35
N ILE A 14 0.01 10.15 7.70
CA ILE A 14 -1.01 10.84 6.90
C ILE A 14 -0.72 12.35 6.85
N LYS A 15 -0.28 12.95 7.96
CA LYS A 15 0.10 14.37 7.99
C LYS A 15 1.32 14.68 7.12
N THR A 16 2.34 13.83 7.16
CA THR A 16 3.52 13.94 6.27
C THR A 16 3.08 13.87 4.81
N LEU A 17 2.27 12.88 4.45
CA LEU A 17 1.72 12.74 3.10
C LEU A 17 0.91 13.97 2.67
N ALA A 18 0.12 14.55 3.59
CA ALA A 18 -0.68 15.75 3.33
C ALA A 18 0.16 17.03 3.15
N ALA A 19 1.34 17.11 3.79
CA ALA A 19 2.29 18.21 3.56
C ALA A 19 2.84 18.18 2.12
N GLU A 20 3.00 16.98 1.56
CA GLU A 20 3.51 16.73 0.21
C GLU A 20 2.40 16.47 -0.82
N LYS A 21 1.15 16.81 -0.50
CA LYS A 21 -0.05 16.55 -1.32
C LYS A 21 0.04 16.98 -2.79
N GLN A 22 0.93 17.90 -3.14
CA GLN A 22 1.17 18.32 -4.53
C GLN A 22 1.72 17.16 -5.38
N LEU A 23 2.61 16.34 -4.83
CA LEU A 23 3.17 15.16 -5.50
C LEU A 23 2.11 14.09 -5.77
N PHE A 24 1.08 14.06 -4.93
CA PHE A 24 0.04 13.03 -4.92
C PHE A 24 -1.29 13.52 -5.50
N SER A 25 -1.32 14.72 -6.09
CA SER A 25 -2.51 15.29 -6.71
C SER A 25 -2.49 15.08 -8.21
N ARG A 26 -3.63 14.73 -8.81
CA ARG A 26 -3.75 14.59 -10.28
C ARG A 26 -3.41 15.86 -11.04
N ASN A 27 -3.80 17.01 -10.50
CA ASN A 27 -3.46 18.32 -11.05
C ASN A 27 -2.74 19.15 -9.98
N PRO A 28 -1.40 19.06 -9.87
CA PRO A 28 -0.61 19.87 -8.95
C PRO A 28 -0.88 21.36 -9.17
N GLY A 29 -0.93 22.14 -8.09
CA GLY A 29 -1.25 23.57 -8.10
C GLY A 29 -2.75 23.90 -8.21
N LYS A 30 -3.61 22.94 -8.55
CA LYS A 30 -5.08 23.13 -8.65
C LYS A 30 -5.85 22.28 -7.65
N ASP A 31 -5.55 21.00 -7.61
CA ASP A 31 -6.20 20.06 -6.69
C ASP A 31 -5.60 20.17 -5.28
N ASN A 32 -6.42 19.93 -4.26
CA ASN A 32 -6.03 19.92 -2.84
C ASN A 32 -5.35 21.21 -2.31
N THR A 33 -5.44 22.34 -3.03
CA THR A 33 -4.88 23.64 -2.63
C THR A 33 -5.76 24.43 -1.68
N ARG A 34 -7.08 24.41 -1.89
CA ARG A 34 -8.06 25.16 -1.09
C ARG A 34 -8.45 24.41 0.20
N ASN A 35 -8.73 25.17 1.25
CA ASN A 35 -9.38 24.64 2.44
C ASN A 35 -10.85 24.28 2.13
N ARG A 36 -11.24 23.02 2.36
CA ARG A 36 -12.57 22.46 2.02
C ARG A 36 -13.05 21.58 3.17
N LYS A 37 -14.33 21.21 3.18
CA LYS A 37 -14.89 20.22 4.13
C LYS A 37 -14.19 18.84 4.05
N LEU A 38 -13.71 18.49 2.86
CA LEU A 38 -12.94 17.28 2.57
C LEU A 38 -11.51 17.67 2.14
N PRO A 39 -10.64 18.05 3.08
CA PRO A 39 -9.22 18.23 2.77
C PRO A 39 -8.58 16.87 2.46
N PHE A 40 -7.43 16.89 1.80
CA PHE A 40 -6.67 15.71 1.39
C PHE A 40 -6.53 14.67 2.53
N GLU A 41 -6.07 15.11 3.70
CA GLU A 41 -5.89 14.27 4.90
C GLU A 41 -7.19 13.54 5.30
N LYS A 42 -8.34 14.23 5.31
CA LYS A 42 -9.62 13.59 5.68
C LYS A 42 -10.07 12.57 4.64
N VAL A 43 -9.80 12.80 3.36
CA VAL A 43 -10.15 11.84 2.30
C VAL A 43 -9.31 10.57 2.45
N VAL A 44 -8.00 10.71 2.69
CA VAL A 44 -7.10 9.57 2.94
C VAL A 44 -7.52 8.82 4.21
N ALA A 45 -7.74 9.53 5.31
CA ALA A 45 -8.17 8.91 6.57
C ALA A 45 -9.52 8.17 6.43
N ALA A 46 -10.47 8.74 5.68
CA ALA A 46 -11.76 8.10 5.41
C ALA A 46 -11.59 6.79 4.63
N ILE A 47 -10.80 6.80 3.55
CA ILE A 47 -10.55 5.59 2.74
C ILE A 47 -9.98 4.45 3.60
N LEU A 48 -9.06 4.77 4.52
CA LEU A 48 -8.46 3.78 5.42
C LEU A 48 -9.39 3.28 6.53
N SER A 49 -10.47 4.02 6.81
CA SER A 49 -11.43 3.68 7.88
C SER A 49 -12.63 2.87 7.40
N PHE A 50 -12.84 2.78 6.08
CA PHE A 50 -14.02 2.11 5.51
C PHE A 50 -13.97 0.60 5.70
N GLN A 51 -15.12 -0.01 6.00
CA GLN A 51 -15.25 -1.43 6.39
C GLN A 51 -15.98 -2.28 5.35
N GLY A 52 -16.18 -1.75 4.14
CA GLY A 52 -16.82 -2.47 3.02
C GLY A 52 -18.34 -2.28 2.93
N GLY A 53 -18.92 -1.36 3.72
CA GLY A 53 -20.31 -0.96 3.60
C GLY A 53 -20.58 -0.02 2.41
N THR A 54 -21.83 0.42 2.29
CA THR A 54 -22.18 1.45 1.29
C THR A 54 -21.46 2.76 1.61
N LEU A 55 -20.99 3.47 0.58
CA LEU A 55 -20.24 4.71 0.76
C LEU A 55 -21.00 5.77 1.59
N ASN A 56 -22.33 5.84 1.50
CA ASN A 56 -23.11 6.78 2.31
C ASN A 56 -23.03 6.46 3.81
N ARG A 57 -23.25 5.19 4.18
CA ARG A 57 -23.12 4.72 5.57
C ARG A 57 -21.72 4.96 6.12
N GLU A 58 -20.71 4.56 5.37
CA GLU A 58 -19.30 4.72 5.76
C GLU A 58 -18.92 6.19 6.00
N LEU A 59 -19.43 7.11 5.16
CA LEU A 59 -19.24 8.55 5.38
C LEU A 59 -19.99 9.04 6.62
N MET A 60 -21.25 8.62 6.82
CA MET A 60 -22.02 9.00 8.01
C MET A 60 -21.31 8.54 9.28
N ASP A 61 -20.79 7.32 9.31
CA ASP A 61 -20.04 6.76 10.44
C ASP A 61 -18.71 7.51 10.65
N PHE A 62 -17.96 7.82 9.59
CA PHE A 62 -16.69 8.56 9.68
C PHE A 62 -16.85 10.01 10.16
N PHE A 63 -18.00 10.64 9.91
CA PHE A 63 -18.30 12.02 10.29
C PHE A 63 -19.23 12.11 11.52
N ASP A 64 -19.31 11.06 12.34
CA ASP A 64 -20.08 11.03 13.59
C ASP A 64 -21.57 11.40 13.40
N LEU A 65 -22.18 10.96 12.30
CA LEU A 65 -23.57 11.25 11.92
C LEU A 65 -23.90 12.75 11.82
N ASN A 66 -22.89 13.59 11.61
CA ASN A 66 -23.07 15.04 11.55
C ASN A 66 -23.91 15.44 10.31
N SER A 67 -24.94 16.26 10.49
CA SER A 67 -25.78 16.75 9.39
C SER A 67 -25.03 17.59 8.35
N ALA A 68 -23.86 18.13 8.71
CA ALA A 68 -22.96 18.86 7.80
C ALA A 68 -22.03 17.94 7.00
N SER A 69 -22.18 16.61 7.11
CA SER A 69 -21.37 15.61 6.42
C SER A 69 -21.37 15.81 4.89
N PRO A 70 -20.24 15.57 4.22
CA PRO A 70 -20.16 15.68 2.78
C PRO A 70 -21.00 14.60 2.10
N THR A 71 -21.56 14.94 0.94
CA THR A 71 -22.29 13.98 0.11
C THR A 71 -21.33 12.93 -0.49
N THR A 72 -21.90 11.76 -0.81
CA THR A 72 -21.21 10.69 -1.56
C THR A 72 -20.52 11.21 -2.83
N SER A 73 -21.20 12.07 -3.59
CA SER A 73 -20.66 12.66 -4.82
C SER A 73 -19.47 13.58 -4.55
N ALA A 74 -19.56 14.44 -3.51
CA ALA A 74 -18.45 15.31 -3.12
C ALA A 74 -17.22 14.49 -2.70
N PHE A 75 -17.42 13.38 -1.99
CA PHE A 75 -16.33 12.47 -1.62
C PHE A 75 -15.69 11.81 -2.85
N VAL A 76 -16.48 11.23 -3.75
CA VAL A 76 -15.96 10.60 -4.99
C VAL A 76 -15.15 11.62 -5.80
N GLN A 77 -15.62 12.86 -5.92
CA GLN A 77 -14.91 13.92 -6.63
C GLN A 77 -13.59 14.33 -5.95
N GLN A 78 -13.49 14.32 -4.62
CA GLN A 78 -12.21 14.59 -3.95
C GLN A 78 -11.27 13.39 -4.02
N ARG A 79 -11.77 12.17 -3.80
CA ARG A 79 -10.99 10.93 -3.95
C ARG A 79 -10.39 10.83 -5.34
N ALA A 80 -11.15 11.16 -6.38
CA ALA A 80 -10.68 11.13 -7.76
C ALA A 80 -9.46 12.02 -8.01
N LYS A 81 -9.17 13.01 -7.16
CA LYS A 81 -8.01 13.92 -7.30
C LYS A 81 -6.72 13.37 -6.72
N ILE A 82 -6.79 12.29 -5.95
CA ILE A 82 -5.65 11.66 -5.28
C ILE A 82 -5.09 10.55 -6.17
N LEU A 83 -3.79 10.54 -6.38
CA LEU A 83 -3.09 9.50 -7.13
C LEU A 83 -2.92 8.24 -6.27
N PRO A 84 -2.98 7.02 -6.85
CA PRO A 84 -2.71 5.78 -6.12
C PRO A 84 -1.36 5.77 -5.41
N ALA A 85 -0.34 6.41 -6.00
CA ALA A 85 1.00 6.57 -5.41
C ALA A 85 1.00 7.20 -4.01
N ALA A 86 -0.06 7.92 -3.63
CA ALA A 86 -0.24 8.45 -2.27
C ALA A 86 -0.33 7.31 -1.23
N PHE A 87 -1.04 6.23 -1.57
CA PHE A 87 -1.26 5.10 -0.67
C PHE A 87 -0.04 4.19 -0.60
N GLU A 88 0.69 4.04 -1.70
CA GLU A 88 1.99 3.36 -1.75
C GLU A 88 3.02 4.08 -0.86
N SER A 89 3.17 5.40 -1.05
CA SER A 89 4.06 6.22 -0.21
C SER A 89 3.65 6.18 1.26
N LEU A 90 2.35 6.27 1.56
CA LEU A 90 1.84 6.15 2.92
C LEU A 90 2.17 4.79 3.54
N PHE A 91 1.97 3.70 2.79
CA PHE A 91 2.24 2.35 3.24
C PHE A 91 3.72 2.16 3.60
N HIS A 92 4.65 2.58 2.73
CA HIS A 92 6.08 2.49 3.02
C HIS A 92 6.50 3.40 4.18
N HIS A 93 6.08 4.67 4.17
CA HIS A 93 6.44 5.61 5.24
C HIS A 93 5.92 5.17 6.61
N PHE A 94 4.70 4.62 6.67
CA PHE A 94 4.14 4.06 7.89
C PHE A 94 4.93 2.82 8.34
N THR A 95 5.17 1.88 7.41
CA THR A 95 5.87 0.63 7.65
C THR A 95 7.28 0.87 8.16
N ASP A 96 8.06 1.76 7.54
CA ASP A 96 9.43 2.08 7.95
C ASP A 96 9.54 2.57 9.40
N ARG A 97 8.50 3.24 9.90
CA ARG A 97 8.46 3.76 11.28
C ARG A 97 8.03 2.74 12.33
N ILE A 98 7.34 1.68 11.91
CA ILE A 98 6.91 0.59 12.78
C ILE A 98 7.81 -0.65 12.67
N CYS A 99 8.54 -0.77 11.57
CA CYS A 99 9.45 -1.85 11.29
C CYS A 99 10.69 -1.77 12.19
N GLU A 100 10.78 -2.72 13.13
CA GLU A 100 11.99 -3.06 13.88
C GLU A 100 12.93 -3.95 13.03
N GLN A 101 14.19 -4.16 13.43
CA GLN A 101 15.11 -5.08 12.73
C GLN A 101 15.21 -6.43 13.45
N LYS A 102 14.07 -7.12 13.59
CA LYS A 102 14.07 -8.46 14.21
C LYS A 102 14.68 -9.48 13.25
N THR A 103 15.56 -10.32 13.79
CA THR A 103 16.21 -11.39 13.01
C THR A 103 16.09 -12.72 13.74
N TYR A 104 16.01 -13.79 12.95
CA TYR A 104 16.12 -15.18 13.40
C TYR A 104 17.47 -15.70 12.90
N ASN A 105 18.37 -16.06 13.83
CA ASN A 105 19.73 -16.49 13.51
C ASN A 105 20.48 -15.53 12.57
N GLY A 106 20.26 -14.21 12.72
CA GLY A 106 20.87 -13.18 11.86
C GLY A 106 20.16 -12.95 10.53
N TYR A 107 19.08 -13.67 10.22
CA TYR A 107 18.30 -13.51 9.00
C TYR A 107 16.94 -12.87 9.26
N ARG A 108 16.45 -12.09 8.30
CA ARG A 108 15.07 -11.58 8.30
C ARG A 108 14.19 -12.58 7.55
N LEU A 109 13.12 -13.04 8.20
CA LEU A 109 12.26 -14.08 7.65
C LEU A 109 11.01 -13.46 7.03
N PHE A 110 10.87 -13.64 5.72
CA PHE A 110 9.74 -13.13 4.96
C PHE A 110 8.96 -14.26 4.32
N ALA A 111 7.63 -14.16 4.38
CA ALA A 111 6.71 -14.92 3.54
C ALA A 111 6.20 -14.01 2.43
N VAL A 112 6.01 -14.56 1.24
CA VAL A 112 5.40 -13.84 0.11
C VAL A 112 4.32 -14.74 -0.44
N ASP A 113 3.12 -14.19 -0.53
CA ASP A 113 1.96 -14.89 -1.05
C ASP A 113 1.14 -14.00 -1.98
N GLY A 114 0.49 -14.64 -2.94
CA GLY A 114 -0.29 -14.03 -4.00
C GLY A 114 -1.80 -14.14 -3.73
N SER A 115 -2.58 -13.14 -4.15
CA SER A 115 -4.04 -13.22 -4.12
C SER A 115 -4.66 -12.41 -5.24
N ASP A 116 -5.74 -12.93 -5.81
CA ASP A 116 -6.47 -12.25 -6.88
C ASP A 116 -7.59 -11.36 -6.32
N LEU A 117 -7.69 -10.15 -6.87
CA LEU A 117 -8.73 -9.17 -6.56
C LEU A 117 -9.57 -8.91 -7.81
N GLN A 118 -10.83 -9.33 -7.76
CA GLN A 118 -11.81 -9.00 -8.79
C GLN A 118 -12.37 -7.59 -8.59
N ILE A 119 -12.27 -6.75 -9.60
CA ILE A 119 -12.78 -5.37 -9.61
C ILE A 119 -13.82 -5.17 -10.72
N ALA A 120 -14.51 -4.02 -10.66
CA ALA A 120 -15.49 -3.64 -11.67
C ALA A 120 -14.89 -3.64 -13.09
N ALA A 121 -15.69 -4.08 -14.06
CA ALA A 121 -15.28 -4.18 -15.45
C ALA A 121 -14.85 -2.82 -16.02
N ASN A 122 -13.66 -2.80 -16.59
CA ASN A 122 -13.08 -1.74 -17.37
C ASN A 122 -12.51 -2.36 -18.66
N PRO A 123 -13.27 -2.37 -19.76
CA PRO A 123 -12.82 -2.90 -21.05
C PRO A 123 -11.61 -2.16 -21.64
N GLN A 124 -11.33 -0.92 -21.20
CA GLN A 124 -10.16 -0.17 -21.65
C GLN A 124 -8.85 -0.68 -21.02
N ASP A 125 -8.91 -1.50 -19.97
CA ASP A 125 -7.75 -2.14 -19.37
C ASP A 125 -7.64 -3.63 -19.77
N ALA A 126 -7.25 -3.87 -21.02
CA ALA A 126 -7.21 -5.20 -21.62
C ALA A 126 -6.33 -6.22 -20.88
N ASP A 127 -5.27 -5.74 -20.21
CA ASP A 127 -4.33 -6.56 -19.45
C ASP A 127 -4.94 -7.15 -18.16
N SER A 128 -6.04 -6.59 -17.68
CA SER A 128 -6.76 -7.10 -16.50
C SER A 128 -8.20 -7.51 -16.83
N PHE A 129 -8.74 -7.17 -18.00
CA PHE A 129 -10.13 -7.42 -18.39
C PHE A 129 -10.42 -8.89 -18.76
N TYR A 130 -11.56 -9.37 -18.30
CA TYR A 130 -12.18 -10.64 -18.65
C TYR A 130 -13.64 -10.40 -19.06
N PRO A 131 -14.07 -10.86 -20.25
CA PRO A 131 -15.43 -10.66 -20.73
C PRO A 131 -16.48 -11.42 -19.90
N GLY A 132 -16.06 -12.34 -19.02
CA GLY A 132 -16.94 -13.30 -18.36
C GLY A 132 -17.25 -14.48 -19.28
N ALA A 133 -17.54 -15.64 -18.69
CA ALA A 133 -17.97 -16.85 -19.41
C ALA A 133 -19.22 -17.43 -18.74
N ASN A 134 -20.02 -18.20 -19.49
CA ASN A 134 -21.17 -18.94 -18.94
C ASN A 134 -22.16 -18.08 -18.14
N GLY A 135 -22.48 -16.87 -18.62
CA GLY A 135 -23.41 -15.95 -17.96
C GLY A 135 -22.81 -15.13 -16.82
N GLN A 136 -21.52 -15.31 -16.50
CA GLN A 136 -20.80 -14.43 -15.58
C GLN A 136 -20.64 -13.04 -16.19
N LYS A 137 -20.87 -11.99 -15.38
CA LYS A 137 -20.61 -10.60 -15.79
C LYS A 137 -19.11 -10.41 -16.04
N SER A 138 -18.78 -9.56 -17.01
CA SER A 138 -17.40 -9.12 -17.22
C SER A 138 -16.81 -8.51 -15.96
N TYR A 139 -15.50 -8.61 -15.79
CA TYR A 139 -14.76 -8.08 -14.65
C TYR A 139 -13.32 -7.77 -15.04
N ASN A 140 -12.61 -7.03 -14.19
CA ASN A 140 -11.15 -6.98 -14.26
C ASN A 140 -10.56 -7.73 -13.07
N LEU A 141 -9.43 -8.40 -13.29
CA LEU A 141 -8.74 -9.17 -12.26
C LEU A 141 -7.34 -8.60 -12.08
N LEU A 142 -7.08 -8.14 -10.85
CA LEU A 142 -5.76 -7.75 -10.39
C LEU A 142 -5.20 -8.90 -9.54
N HIS A 143 -3.88 -9.00 -9.47
CA HIS A 143 -3.17 -9.95 -8.64
C HIS A 143 -2.24 -9.18 -7.71
N ILE A 144 -2.29 -9.48 -6.43
CA ILE A 144 -1.51 -8.82 -5.40
C ILE A 144 -0.51 -9.81 -4.87
N ASN A 145 0.77 -9.46 -4.90
CA ASN A 145 1.82 -10.17 -4.19
C ASN A 145 2.19 -9.36 -2.94
N ALA A 146 1.96 -9.92 -1.76
CA ALA A 146 2.21 -9.25 -0.49
C ALA A 146 3.38 -9.91 0.25
N MET A 147 4.33 -9.10 0.70
CA MET A 147 5.49 -9.54 1.47
C MET A 147 5.24 -9.29 2.95
N TYR A 148 5.34 -10.36 3.74
CA TYR A 148 5.00 -10.39 5.15
C TYR A 148 6.21 -10.77 6.00
N ASP A 149 6.53 -9.95 7.00
CA ASP A 149 7.59 -10.26 7.97
C ASP A 149 7.04 -11.17 9.07
N LEU A 150 7.57 -12.40 9.13
CA LEU A 150 7.08 -13.45 10.02
C LEU A 150 7.38 -13.19 11.51
N LEU A 151 8.43 -12.43 11.83
CA LEU A 151 8.82 -12.15 13.23
C LEU A 151 8.15 -10.89 13.77
N GLN A 152 7.75 -9.99 12.87
CA GLN A 152 7.14 -8.71 13.21
C GLN A 152 5.63 -8.71 13.04
N HIS A 153 5.11 -9.67 12.28
CA HIS A 153 3.70 -9.81 11.94
C HIS A 153 3.12 -8.61 11.19
N ILE A 154 3.87 -8.09 10.23
CA ILE A 154 3.47 -6.93 9.42
C ILE A 154 3.71 -7.19 7.93
N TYR A 155 2.88 -6.59 7.08
CA TYR A 155 3.20 -6.45 5.67
C TYR A 155 4.28 -5.38 5.49
N VAL A 156 5.32 -5.70 4.74
CA VAL A 156 6.46 -4.80 4.52
C VAL A 156 6.53 -4.26 3.10
N ASP A 157 5.95 -4.98 2.15
CA ASP A 157 5.87 -4.58 0.75
C ASP A 157 4.63 -5.24 0.10
N ALA A 158 4.11 -4.64 -0.97
CA ALA A 158 3.06 -5.22 -1.78
C ALA A 158 3.10 -4.70 -3.21
N ILE A 159 2.98 -5.60 -4.19
CA ILE A 159 2.94 -5.26 -5.61
C ILE A 159 1.58 -5.67 -6.18
N ILE A 160 0.93 -4.73 -6.87
CA ILE A 160 -0.32 -4.98 -7.59
C ILE A 160 -0.03 -5.10 -9.08
N GLN A 161 -0.32 -6.26 -9.63
CA GLN A 161 -0.13 -6.60 -11.03
C GLN A 161 -1.49 -6.81 -11.70
N LYS A 162 -1.54 -6.62 -13.01
CA LYS A 162 -2.69 -7.02 -13.80
C LYS A 162 -2.58 -8.53 -14.03
N SER A 163 -3.68 -9.28 -13.83
CA SER A 163 -3.66 -10.75 -13.83
C SER A 163 -3.05 -11.40 -15.09
N ARG A 164 -3.17 -10.79 -16.27
CA ARG A 164 -2.56 -11.35 -17.51
C ARG A 164 -1.07 -11.05 -17.65
N LYS A 165 -0.52 -10.23 -16.76
CA LYS A 165 0.90 -9.81 -16.72
C LYS A 165 1.52 -10.13 -15.36
N THR A 166 1.01 -11.13 -14.66
CA THR A 166 1.56 -11.57 -13.38
C THR A 166 2.90 -12.23 -13.56
N ASP A 167 3.81 -11.92 -12.64
CA ASP A 167 5.07 -12.61 -12.50
C ASP A 167 5.44 -12.62 -11.02
N GLU A 168 4.98 -13.65 -10.32
CA GLU A 168 5.25 -13.86 -8.90
C GLU A 168 6.75 -14.03 -8.64
N SER A 169 7.49 -14.60 -9.60
CA SER A 169 8.94 -14.81 -9.48
C SER A 169 9.73 -13.51 -9.65
N ALA A 170 9.25 -12.57 -10.46
CA ALA A 170 9.78 -11.21 -10.49
C ALA A 170 9.34 -10.40 -9.27
N ALA A 171 8.11 -10.56 -8.79
CA ALA A 171 7.61 -9.90 -7.60
C ALA A 171 8.46 -10.23 -6.35
N LEU A 172 9.08 -11.41 -6.29
CA LEU A 172 10.07 -11.78 -5.26
C LEU A 172 11.43 -11.08 -5.42
N ARG A 173 11.83 -10.76 -6.65
CA ARG A 173 13.17 -10.20 -6.95
C ARG A 173 13.24 -8.69 -6.78
N LEU A 174 12.14 -7.98 -7.05
CA LEU A 174 12.07 -6.51 -6.97
C LEU A 174 12.24 -5.94 -5.54
N PRO A 175 11.55 -6.45 -4.49
CA PRO A 175 11.68 -5.97 -3.12
C PRO A 175 13.07 -6.22 -2.53
N LEU A 176 13.71 -7.32 -2.94
CA LEU A 176 15.00 -7.76 -2.40
C LEU A 176 16.18 -6.86 -2.83
N ILE A 177 16.02 -6.09 -3.92
CA ILE A 177 17.03 -5.17 -4.43
C ILE A 177 16.97 -3.81 -3.70
N ILE A 178 15.83 -3.46 -3.09
CA ILE A 178 15.59 -2.13 -2.51
C ILE A 178 15.97 -2.05 -1.03
N THR A 179 16.14 -3.16 -0.30
CA THR A 179 16.63 -3.09 1.08
C THR A 179 18.09 -2.61 1.09
N PRO A 180 18.42 -1.41 1.63
CA PRO A 180 19.79 -0.99 1.74
C PRO A 180 20.47 -1.90 2.77
N LYS A 181 21.64 -2.41 2.40
CA LYS A 181 22.56 -3.12 3.30
C LYS A 181 22.75 -2.28 4.57
N PRO A 182 22.54 -2.81 5.78
CA PRO A 182 22.82 -2.06 7.00
C PRO A 182 24.30 -1.66 6.99
N SER A 183 24.57 -0.37 7.13
CA SER A 183 25.91 0.18 7.20
C SER A 183 26.58 -0.32 8.48
N THR A 184 27.36 -1.39 8.37
CA THR A 184 28.31 -1.77 9.42
C THR A 184 29.48 -0.79 9.36
N SER A 185 29.46 0.25 10.19
CA SER A 185 30.61 1.09 10.46
C SER A 185 31.50 0.40 11.50
N SER A 186 32.56 -0.27 11.05
CA SER A 186 33.81 -0.43 11.82
C SER A 186 34.98 -0.68 10.85
N PRO A 187 36.20 -0.21 11.16
CA PRO A 187 37.19 0.10 10.14
C PRO A 187 38.05 -1.10 9.70
N LEU A 188 38.28 -1.14 8.39
CA LEU A 188 39.42 -1.69 7.65
C LEU A 188 40.19 -2.87 8.28
N THR A 189 39.96 -4.06 7.76
CA THR A 189 41.05 -5.00 7.47
C THR A 189 40.76 -5.70 6.14
N LYS A 190 41.68 -5.55 5.19
CA LYS A 190 41.64 -6.21 3.87
C LYS A 190 41.68 -7.72 4.07
N ILE A 191 40.54 -8.39 3.92
CA ILE A 191 40.50 -9.83 3.61
C ILE A 191 39.44 -10.04 2.52
N SER A 192 39.92 -10.48 1.36
CA SER A 192 39.13 -11.06 0.27
C SER A 192 38.17 -12.11 0.80
N ARG A 193 36.87 -11.99 0.52
CA ARG A 193 35.96 -13.13 0.32
C ARG A 193 34.60 -12.68 -0.20
N LYS A 194 34.18 -13.36 -1.27
CA LYS A 194 32.83 -13.43 -1.82
C LYS A 194 31.81 -13.53 -0.68
N SER A 195 30.80 -12.65 -0.66
CA SER A 195 29.57 -12.91 0.06
C SER A 195 28.41 -12.57 -0.86
N ALA A 196 27.93 -13.62 -1.54
CA ALA A 196 26.63 -13.62 -2.18
C ALA A 196 25.59 -13.64 -1.06
N VAL A 197 24.67 -12.67 -1.05
CA VAL A 197 23.45 -12.79 -0.24
C VAL A 197 22.61 -13.86 -0.91
N GLN A 198 22.64 -15.07 -0.37
CA GLN A 198 21.84 -16.18 -0.83
C GLN A 198 20.48 -16.11 -0.13
N ALA A 199 19.49 -15.56 -0.82
CA ALA A 199 18.09 -15.70 -0.42
C ALA A 199 17.66 -17.15 -0.68
N HIS A 200 17.48 -17.93 0.37
CA HIS A 200 16.98 -19.29 0.24
C HIS A 200 15.44 -19.25 0.24
N CYS A 201 14.85 -19.31 -0.95
CA CYS A 201 13.41 -19.43 -1.12
C CYS A 201 13.02 -20.89 -0.90
N LEU A 202 12.42 -21.20 0.25
CA LEU A 202 11.77 -22.48 0.48
C LEU A 202 10.36 -22.40 -0.11
N ARG A 203 10.17 -22.89 -1.33
CA ARG A 203 8.83 -23.12 -1.89
C ARG A 203 8.21 -24.32 -1.16
N ALA A 204 7.15 -24.09 -0.39
CA ALA A 204 6.22 -25.17 -0.05
C ALA A 204 5.36 -25.45 -1.30
N LYS A 205 5.31 -26.72 -1.72
CA LYS A 205 4.45 -27.21 -2.80
C LYS A 205 3.00 -27.29 -2.34
#